data_AF-A0A813EK25-F1
#
_entry.id   AF-A0A813EK25-F1
#
_cell.length_a   1.000
_cell.length_b   1.000
_cell.length_c   1.000
_cell.angle_alpha   90.00
_cell.angle_beta   90.00
_cell.angle_gamma   90.00
#
_symmetry.space_group_name_H-M   'P 1'
#
loop_
_entity.id
_entity.type
_entity.pdbx_description
1 polymer ?
#
loop_
_entity_poly.entity_id
_entity_poly.type
_entity_poly.pdbx_seq_one_letter_code
_entity_poly.pdbx_strand_id
1 'polypeptide(L)'
;VLPELRLKVSEHGEEGGHTYYLLECSILGPTSLGAPCLKWSVRKRLVHLRSGLHDAVKSGLGQSEYERHFASAPFARYLGMPGTTARLRKWCQTLAVCMNMGIVRPAHLASILQFLEATKQPAECA
;
A
#
# COMPACT_ATOMS: atom_id res chain seq x y z
N VAL A 1 13.31 15.98 -9.66
CA VAL A 1 12.07 15.60 -8.95
C VAL A 1 11.93 14.10 -9.07
N LEU A 2 11.72 13.39 -7.95
CA LEU A 2 11.52 11.93 -7.95
C LEU A 2 10.03 11.61 -8.15
N PRO A 3 9.68 10.42 -8.68
CA PRO A 3 8.29 9.99 -8.77
C PRO A 3 7.67 9.83 -7.37
N GLU A 4 6.40 10.18 -7.22
CA GLU A 4 5.64 10.05 -5.98
C GLU A 4 4.70 8.84 -6.05
N LEU A 5 4.90 7.86 -5.17
CA LEU A 5 3.98 6.74 -4.99
C LEU A 5 2.86 7.11 -4.00
N ARG A 6 1.61 6.82 -4.36
CA ARG A 6 0.45 6.93 -3.48
C ARG A 6 -0.22 5.58 -3.35
N LEU A 7 -0.65 5.27 -2.14
CA LEU A 7 -1.36 4.04 -1.80
C LEU A 7 -2.49 4.38 -0.82
N LYS A 8 -3.72 3.98 -1.13
CA LYS A 8 -4.86 4.16 -0.22
C LYS A 8 -5.85 3.00 -0.35
N VAL A 9 -6.58 2.76 0.75
CA VAL A 9 -7.78 1.92 0.73
C VAL A 9 -8.98 2.83 0.48
N SER A 10 -9.63 2.67 -0.67
CA SER A 10 -10.78 3.49 -1.07
C SER A 10 -12.08 2.95 -0.48
N GLU A 11 -12.34 1.67 -0.72
CA GLU A 11 -13.58 0.98 -0.34
C GLU A 11 -13.34 -0.46 0.13
N HIS A 12 -14.42 -1.06 0.64
CA HIS A 12 -14.47 -2.50 0.92
C HIS A 12 -15.83 -3.05 0.48
N GLY A 13 -15.86 -4.33 0.12
CA GLY A 13 -17.08 -5.02 -0.28
C GLY A 13 -17.04 -6.48 0.12
N GLU A 14 -18.21 -7.10 0.27
CA GLU A 14 -18.34 -8.52 0.55
C GLU A 14 -18.65 -9.29 -0.72
N GLU A 15 -17.88 -10.36 -0.95
CA GLU A 15 -18.00 -11.21 -2.12
C GLU A 15 -17.71 -12.66 -1.70
N GLY A 16 -18.66 -13.56 -1.92
CA GLY A 16 -18.54 -14.98 -1.53
C GLY A 16 -18.29 -15.20 -0.03
N GLY A 17 -18.89 -14.38 0.84
CA GLY A 17 -18.68 -14.47 2.30
C GLY A 17 -17.32 -13.95 2.78
N HIS A 18 -16.62 -13.20 1.95
CA HIS A 18 -15.32 -12.61 2.28
C HIS A 18 -15.30 -11.11 2.04
N THR A 19 -14.71 -10.36 2.97
CA THR A 19 -14.46 -8.93 2.80
C THR A 19 -13.19 -8.69 2.00
N TYR A 20 -13.33 -7.95 0.90
CA TYR A 20 -12.24 -7.45 0.08
C TYR A 20 -12.08 -5.95 0.27
N TYR A 21 -10.84 -5.49 0.27
CA TYR A 21 -10.47 -4.08 0.28
C TYR A 21 -9.94 -3.71 -1.09
N LEU A 22 -10.41 -2.58 -1.63
CA LEU A 22 -9.87 -2.01 -2.85
C LEU A 22 -8.70 -1.09 -2.49
N LEU A 23 -7.51 -1.46 -2.95
CA LEU A 23 -6.30 -0.65 -2.83
C LEU A 23 -6.11 0.09 -4.15
N GLU A 24 -6.16 1.41 -4.08
CA GLU A 24 -5.84 2.28 -5.21
C GLU A 24 -4.39 2.72 -5.09
N CYS A 25 -3.63 2.48 -6.16
CA CYS A 25 -2.21 2.75 -6.24
C CYS A 25 -1.96 3.74 -7.38
N SER A 26 -1.00 4.64 -7.19
CA SER A 26 -0.53 5.48 -8.28
C SER A 26 0.94 5.84 -8.15
N ILE A 27 1.62 5.99 -9.29
CA ILE A 27 2.96 6.57 -9.36
C ILE A 27 2.85 7.82 -10.23
N LEU A 28 3.16 8.98 -9.63
CA LEU A 28 3.13 10.26 -10.30
C LEU A 28 4.57 10.63 -10.71
N GLY A 29 4.84 10.63 -12.02
CA GLY A 29 6.08 11.19 -12.53
C GLY A 29 6.12 12.73 -12.42
N PRO A 30 7.30 13.35 -12.54
CA PRO A 30 7.41 14.81 -12.59
C PRO A 30 6.65 15.39 -13.78
N THR A 31 5.59 16.17 -13.50
CA THR A 31 4.75 16.79 -14.54
C THR A 31 5.56 17.68 -15.49
N SER A 32 6.60 18.34 -14.99
CA SER A 32 7.50 19.19 -15.77
C SER A 32 8.32 18.44 -16.84
N LEU A 33 8.37 17.11 -16.78
CA LEU A 33 9.12 16.26 -17.71
C LEU A 33 8.20 15.43 -18.63
N GLY A 34 6.88 15.67 -18.61
CA GLY A 34 5.91 14.86 -19.35
C GLY A 34 5.91 13.38 -18.91
N ALA A 35 6.38 13.11 -17.68
CA ALA A 35 6.53 11.75 -17.19
C ALA A 35 5.15 11.11 -16.95
N PRO A 36 5.00 9.81 -17.28
CA PRO A 36 3.71 9.14 -17.20
C PRO A 36 3.22 9.06 -15.75
N CYS A 37 1.91 9.17 -15.61
CA CYS A 37 1.20 8.91 -14.37
C CYS A 37 0.55 7.53 -14.50
N LEU A 38 0.93 6.61 -13.61
CA LEU A 38 0.43 5.24 -13.60
C LEU A 38 -0.61 5.12 -12.49
N LYS A 39 -1.80 4.62 -12.82
CA LYS A 39 -2.85 4.29 -11.85
C LYS A 39 -3.32 2.86 -12.03
N TRP A 40 -3.46 2.14 -10.93
CA TRP A 40 -4.04 0.81 -10.93
C TRP A 40 -4.71 0.53 -9.58
N SER A 41 -5.55 -0.49 -9.56
CA SER A 41 -6.24 -0.91 -8.34
C SER A 41 -6.16 -2.42 -8.17
N VAL A 42 -6.09 -2.88 -6.93
CA VAL A 42 -6.05 -4.30 -6.60
C VAL A 42 -6.99 -4.61 -5.44
N ARG A 43 -7.70 -5.74 -5.53
CA ARG A 43 -8.59 -6.22 -4.46
C ARG A 43 -7.88 -7.28 -3.63
N LYS A 44 -7.78 -7.05 -2.32
CA LYS A 44 -7.16 -8.01 -1.38
C LYS A 44 -8.03 -8.21 -0.15
N ARG A 45 -8.04 -9.44 0.38
CA ARG A 45 -8.60 -9.72 1.71
C ARG A 45 -7.66 -9.24 2.79
N LEU A 46 -8.18 -8.97 4.00
CA LEU A 46 -7.34 -8.60 5.14
C LEU A 46 -6.22 -9.63 5.41
N VAL A 47 -6.51 -10.91 5.21
CA VAL A 47 -5.51 -11.99 5.40
C VAL A 47 -4.36 -11.87 4.39
N HIS A 48 -4.65 -11.52 3.12
CA HIS A 48 -3.63 -11.31 2.09
C HIS A 48 -2.80 -10.07 2.41
N LEU A 49 -3.45 -8.98 2.86
CA LEU A 49 -2.75 -7.76 3.28
C LEU A 49 -1.84 -8.00 4.47
N ARG A 50 -2.23 -8.90 5.39
CA ARG A 50 -1.40 -9.22 6.55
C ARG A 50 -0.15 -10.00 6.14
N SER A 51 -0.35 -11.19 5.57
CA SER A 51 0.76 -12.09 5.27
C SER A 51 1.63 -11.62 4.11
N GLY A 52 1.03 -11.00 3.10
CA GLY A 52 1.72 -10.60 1.87
C GLY A 52 2.30 -9.19 1.89
N LEU A 53 1.80 -8.29 2.75
CA LEU A 53 2.21 -6.88 2.76
C LEU A 53 2.70 -6.42 4.13
N HIS A 54 1.89 -6.52 5.17
CA HIS A 54 2.26 -6.07 6.51
C HIS A 54 3.49 -6.81 7.05
N ASP A 55 3.49 -8.13 6.99
CA ASP A 55 4.56 -8.94 7.56
C ASP A 55 5.87 -8.73 6.77
N ALA A 56 5.78 -8.59 5.45
CA ALA A 56 6.91 -8.26 4.59
C ALA A 56 7.50 -6.87 4.88
N VAL A 57 6.65 -5.85 5.08
CA VAL A 57 7.09 -4.49 5.46
C VAL A 57 7.75 -4.49 6.83
N LYS A 58 7.12 -5.14 7.82
CA LYS A 58 7.65 -5.20 9.19
C LYS A 58 8.99 -5.93 9.24
N SER A 59 9.12 -7.05 8.53
CA SER A 59 10.37 -7.79 8.41
C SER A 59 11.45 -6.99 7.67
N GLY A 60 11.09 -6.37 6.54
CA GLY A 60 12.03 -5.66 5.67
C GLY A 60 12.63 -4.39 6.31
N LEU A 61 11.84 -3.68 7.13
CA LEU A 61 12.26 -2.51 7.90
C LEU A 61 12.98 -2.89 9.20
N GLY A 62 12.63 -4.03 9.80
CA GLY A 62 13.06 -4.38 11.15
C GLY A 62 12.23 -3.65 12.22
N GLN A 63 12.30 -4.16 13.46
CA GLN A 63 11.39 -3.76 14.54
C GLN A 63 11.48 -2.27 14.88
N SER A 64 12.69 -1.73 15.05
CA SER A 64 12.90 -0.32 15.44
C SER A 64 12.34 0.66 14.42
N GLU A 65 12.67 0.48 13.14
CA GLU A 65 12.20 1.35 12.07
C GLU A 65 10.69 1.19 11.84
N TYR A 66 10.17 -0.03 11.95
CA TYR A 66 8.73 -0.27 11.86
C TYR A 66 7.98 0.48 12.97
N GLU A 67 8.41 0.38 14.23
CA GLU A 67 7.79 1.11 15.33
C GLU A 67 7.89 2.62 15.15
N ARG A 68 9.06 3.13 14.76
CA ARG A 68 9.30 4.56 14.50
C ARG A 68 8.29 5.15 13.52
N HIS A 69 7.94 4.41 12.47
CA HIS A 69 7.02 4.89 11.44
C HIS A 69 5.55 4.53 11.68
N PHE A 70 5.26 3.35 12.22
CA PHE A 70 3.91 2.79 12.29
C PHE A 70 3.27 2.83 13.69
N ALA A 71 3.96 3.33 14.73
CA ALA A 71 3.39 3.44 16.07
C ALA A 71 2.05 4.20 16.10
N SER A 72 1.94 5.28 15.33
CA SER A 72 0.69 6.08 15.23
C SER A 72 -0.30 5.53 14.20
N ALA A 73 0.11 4.54 13.39
CA ALA A 73 -0.66 3.95 12.31
C ALA A 73 -0.60 2.41 12.38
N PRO A 74 -1.12 1.79 13.45
CA PRO A 74 -1.04 0.35 13.62
C PRO A 74 -1.87 -0.37 12.55
N PHE A 75 -1.38 -1.53 12.11
CA PHE A 75 -2.13 -2.37 11.18
C PHE A 75 -3.49 -2.77 11.75
N ALA A 76 -4.46 -3.01 10.87
CA ALA A 76 -5.79 -3.42 11.30
C ALA A 76 -5.76 -4.70 12.15
N ARG A 77 -6.68 -4.81 13.11
CA ARG A 77 -6.85 -6.01 13.94
C ARG A 77 -7.61 -7.08 13.15
N TYR A 78 -7.56 -8.32 13.64
CA TYR A 78 -8.43 -9.39 13.15
C TYR A 78 -9.91 -9.05 13.43
N LEU A 79 -10.83 -9.72 12.71
CA LEU A 79 -12.29 -9.69 12.90
C LEU A 79 -13.06 -8.48 12.32
N GLY A 80 -12.45 -7.61 11.53
CA GLY A 80 -13.22 -6.64 10.72
C GLY A 80 -14.06 -5.64 11.55
N MET A 81 -13.68 -5.37 12.80
CA MET A 81 -14.38 -4.43 13.67
C MET A 81 -14.55 -3.04 13.01
N PRO A 82 -15.58 -2.26 13.41
CA PRO A 82 -15.77 -0.89 12.93
C PRO A 82 -14.45 -0.09 12.98
N GLY A 83 -14.12 0.56 11.87
CA GLY A 83 -12.87 1.31 11.71
C GLY A 83 -11.68 0.52 11.14
N THR A 84 -11.85 -0.76 10.78
CA THR A 84 -10.82 -1.55 10.08
C THR A 84 -10.34 -0.86 8.80
N THR A 85 -11.25 -0.35 7.99
CA THR A 85 -10.93 0.39 6.74
C THR A 85 -10.13 1.66 7.03
N ALA A 86 -10.48 2.41 8.08
CA ALA A 86 -9.76 3.63 8.46
C ALA A 86 -8.32 3.32 8.92
N ARG A 87 -8.14 2.24 9.70
CA ARG A 87 -6.80 1.78 10.11
C ARG A 87 -5.97 1.34 8.90
N LEU A 88 -6.54 0.53 8.00
CA LEU A 88 -5.84 0.10 6.79
C LEU A 88 -5.47 1.29 5.91
N ARG A 89 -6.36 2.27 5.75
CA ARG A 89 -6.10 3.50 5.01
C ARG A 89 -4.91 4.26 5.59
N LYS A 90 -4.92 4.50 6.91
CA LYS A 90 -3.81 5.19 7.60
C LYS A 90 -2.50 4.42 7.47
N TRP A 91 -2.53 3.10 7.67
CA TRP A 91 -1.36 2.24 7.53
C TRP A 91 -0.78 2.28 6.10
N CYS A 92 -1.64 2.19 5.07
CA CYS A 92 -1.23 2.27 3.67
C CYS A 92 -0.62 3.64 3.30
N GLN A 93 -1.18 4.73 3.84
CA GLN A 93 -0.62 6.06 3.66
C GLN A 93 0.77 6.18 4.30
N THR A 94 0.95 5.66 5.52
CA THR A 94 2.27 5.60 6.18
C THR A 94 3.27 4.78 5.36
N LEU A 95 2.84 3.65 4.79
CA LEU A 95 3.70 2.85 3.91
C LEU A 95 4.14 3.64 2.68
N ALA A 96 3.23 4.35 2.01
CA ALA A 96 3.58 5.19 0.86
C ALA A 96 4.61 6.27 1.23
N VAL A 97 4.47 6.90 2.40
CA VAL A 97 5.47 7.85 2.92
C VAL A 97 6.84 7.19 3.09
N CYS A 98 6.90 5.99 3.69
CA CYS A 98 8.14 5.26 3.87
C CYS A 98 8.82 4.90 2.53
N MET A 99 8.02 4.51 1.52
CA MET A 99 8.50 4.18 0.18
C MET A 99 9.05 5.43 -0.52
N ASN A 100 8.35 6.56 -0.47
CA ASN A 100 8.77 7.81 -1.10
C ASN A 100 10.01 8.43 -0.45
N MET A 101 10.18 8.24 0.87
CA MET A 101 11.37 8.69 1.60
C MET A 101 12.59 7.76 1.41
N GLY A 102 12.46 6.66 0.66
CA GLY A 102 13.56 5.71 0.45
C GLY A 102 13.92 4.87 1.67
N ILE A 103 13.05 4.82 2.68
CA ILE A 103 13.27 4.01 3.90
C ILE A 103 13.17 2.52 3.58
N VAL A 104 12.30 2.16 2.64
CA VAL A 104 12.14 0.78 2.17
C VAL A 104 13.25 0.44 1.18
N ARG A 105 14.05 -0.58 1.49
CA ARG A 105 15.12 -1.07 0.60
C ARG A 105 14.58 -1.48 -0.78
N PRO A 106 15.32 -1.27 -1.88
CA PRO A 106 14.84 -1.53 -3.25
C PRO A 106 14.27 -2.93 -3.49
N ALA A 107 14.89 -3.97 -2.92
CA ALA A 107 14.39 -5.35 -3.04
C ALA A 107 13.00 -5.52 -2.40
N HIS A 108 12.79 -4.94 -1.22
CA HIS A 108 11.49 -5.00 -0.53
C HIS A 108 10.45 -4.13 -1.23
N LEU A 109 10.86 -2.97 -1.73
CA LEU A 109 10.01 -2.09 -2.53
C LEU A 109 9.46 -2.82 -3.77
N ALA A 110 10.32 -3.55 -4.48
CA ALA A 110 9.91 -4.37 -5.62
C ALA A 110 8.91 -5.45 -5.23
N SER A 111 9.14 -6.19 -4.14
CA SER A 111 8.20 -7.20 -3.64
C SER A 111 6.84 -6.60 -3.25
N ILE A 112 6.83 -5.42 -2.63
CA ILE A 112 5.59 -4.68 -2.30
C ILE A 112 4.85 -4.29 -3.57
N LEU A 113 5.54 -3.74 -4.57
CA LEU A 113 4.92 -3.36 -5.85
C LEU A 113 4.37 -4.56 -6.62
N GLN A 114 5.05 -5.70 -6.56
CA GLN A 114 4.55 -6.96 -7.12
C GLN A 114 3.30 -7.46 -6.40
N PHE A 115 3.28 -7.41 -5.07
CA PHE A 115 2.08 -7.76 -4.29
C PHE A 115 0.90 -6.84 -4.63
N LEU A 116 1.17 -5.56 -4.87
CA LEU A 116 0.21 -4.56 -5.33
C LEU A 116 -0.15 -4.67 -6.81
N GLU A 117 0.44 -5.63 -7.54
CA GLU A 117 0.14 -5.92 -8.94
C GLU A 117 0.44 -4.77 -9.91
N ALA A 118 1.43 -3.94 -9.59
CA ALA A 118 1.83 -2.78 -10.40
C ALA A 118 2.16 -3.11 -11.87
N THR A 119 2.56 -4.34 -12.16
CA THR A 119 2.94 -4.80 -13.51
C THR A 119 1.79 -5.36 -14.33
N LYS A 120 0.58 -5.50 -13.76
CA LYS A 120 -0.50 -6.24 -14.41
C LYS A 120 -1.51 -5.38 -15.19
N GLN A 121 -1.58 -4.07 -14.97
CA GLN A 121 -2.36 -3.10 -15.78
C GLN A 121 -2.26 -1.68 -15.17
N PRO A 122 -1.20 -0.90 -15.42
CA PRO A 122 -1.27 0.53 -15.16
C PRO A 122 -2.05 1.21 -16.29
N ALA A 123 -3.19 1.81 -15.97
CA ALA A 123 -3.81 2.78 -16.86
C ALA A 123 -3.03 4.10 -16.78
N GLU A 124 -2.76 4.73 -17.92
CA GLU A 124 -2.26 6.09 -17.94
C GLU A 124 -3.34 7.03 -17.36
N CYS A 125 -2.91 8.03 -16.60
CA CYS A 125 -3.83 9.05 -16.11
C CYS A 125 -4.31 9.92 -17.28
N ALA A 126 -5.62 9.99 -17.46
CA ALA A 126 -6.27 11.03 -18.29
C ALA A 126 -6.05 12.43 -17.70
#